data_AF-A0AAV7SS17-F1
#
_entry.id   AF-A0AAV7SS17-F1
#
_cell.length_a   1.000
_cell.length_b   1.000
_cell.length_c   1.000
_cell.angle_alpha   90.00
_cell.angle_beta   90.00
_cell.angle_gamma   90.00
#
_symmetry.space_group_name_H-M   'P 1'
#
loop_
_entity.id
_entity.type
_entity.pdbx_description
1 polymer ?
#
loop_
_entity_poly.entity_id
_entity_poly.type
_entity_poly.pdbx_seq_one_letter_code
_entity_poly.pdbx_strand_id
1 'polypeptide(L)'
;KLLDFTYDVQYWPGVKNRVADFLSRMSLPVSNTDEVLDDESYVAGLFDDGMEGIDITEWKKGWNKDEQLKEIAYYINKGWPNKKELGTDEKTFWEIRNELSLENDIMFRCGRAVPPVSLRRKILDLCHEG
;
A
#
# COMPACT_ATOMS: atom_id res chain seq x y z
N LYS A 1 23.10 0.31 -13.87
CA LYS A 1 23.46 1.60 -14.49
C LYS A 1 23.87 2.52 -13.35
N LEU A 2 25.11 3.03 -13.33
CA LEU A 2 25.49 4.01 -12.30
C LEU A 2 24.65 5.27 -12.51
N LEU A 3 24.25 5.93 -11.42
CA LEU A 3 23.52 7.20 -11.46
C LEU A 3 24.37 8.26 -12.19
N ASP A 4 23.74 9.14 -12.99
CA ASP A 4 24.39 10.22 -13.76
C ASP A 4 24.86 11.39 -12.87
N PHE A 5 25.46 11.08 -11.72
CA PHE A 5 25.98 12.06 -10.77
C PHE A 5 27.43 11.75 -10.42
N THR A 6 28.24 12.80 -10.37
CA THR A 6 29.59 12.72 -9.82
C THR A 6 29.51 13.10 -8.35
N TYR A 7 29.85 12.16 -7.47
CA TYR A 7 29.81 12.37 -6.02
C TYR A 7 31.21 12.59 -5.47
N ASP A 8 31.34 13.57 -4.57
CA ASP A 8 32.47 13.65 -3.64
C ASP A 8 32.03 13.05 -2.30
N VAL A 9 32.62 11.90 -1.95
CA VAL A 9 32.25 11.16 -0.74
C VAL A 9 33.23 11.50 0.37
N GLN A 10 32.76 12.21 1.40
CA GLN A 10 33.55 12.57 2.57
C GLN A 10 33.02 11.88 3.84
N TYR A 11 33.95 11.41 4.68
CA TYR A 11 33.60 10.83 5.98
C TYR A 11 33.21 11.93 6.96
N TRP A 12 32.01 11.82 7.54
CA TRP A 12 31.53 12.71 8.59
C TRP A 12 31.21 11.92 9.87
N PRO A 13 31.92 12.16 10.99
CA PRO A 13 31.65 11.46 12.25
C PRO A 13 30.21 11.67 12.74
N GLY A 14 29.55 10.61 13.21
CA GLY A 14 28.15 10.63 13.64
C GLY A 14 27.83 11.68 14.73
N VAL A 15 28.76 11.95 15.63
CA VAL A 15 28.63 12.98 16.69
C VAL A 15 28.50 14.40 16.12
N LYS A 16 29.06 14.62 14.92
CA LYS A 16 28.93 15.85 14.14
C LYS A 16 27.76 15.78 13.14
N ASN A 17 27.17 14.60 12.92
CA ASN A 17 26.03 14.37 12.03
C ASN A 17 24.69 14.46 12.78
N ARG A 18 24.46 15.58 13.51
CA ARG A 18 23.31 15.72 14.43
C ARG A 18 21.95 15.87 13.72
N VAL A 19 21.95 16.08 12.41
CA VAL A 19 20.81 16.62 11.65
C VAL A 19 20.40 15.72 10.47
N ALA A 20 21.01 14.54 10.32
CA ALA A 20 20.77 13.66 9.16
C ALA A 20 19.28 13.36 8.94
N ASP A 21 18.51 13.17 10.01
CA ASP A 21 17.08 12.87 9.93
C ASP A 21 16.17 14.12 10.01
N PHE A 22 16.73 15.30 10.32
CA PHE A 22 15.95 16.52 10.49
C PHE A 22 15.68 17.21 9.15
N LEU A 23 16.61 17.15 8.18
CA LEU A 23 16.42 17.75 6.86
C LEU A 23 15.38 17.00 5.99
N SER A 24 15.15 15.70 6.21
CA SER A 24 14.12 14.96 5.48
C SER A 24 12.69 15.32 5.93
N ARG A 25 12.55 15.95 7.10
CA ARG A 25 11.26 16.26 7.75
C ARG A 25 11.04 17.75 8.00
N MET A 26 11.98 18.62 7.60
CA MET A 26 11.87 20.05 7.83
C MET A 26 10.95 20.67 6.77
N SER A 27 9.70 20.91 7.15
CA SER A 27 8.75 21.66 6.33
C SER A 27 9.32 23.05 6.06
N LEU A 28 9.43 23.43 4.78
CA LEU A 28 9.78 24.81 4.42
C LEU A 28 8.64 25.75 4.86
N PRO A 29 8.95 26.98 5.33
CA PRO A 29 7.93 27.97 5.59
C PRO A 29 7.19 28.27 4.29
N VAL A 30 5.90 27.92 4.25
CA VAL A 30 5.02 28.17 3.12
C VAL A 30 4.91 29.68 2.92
N SER A 31 5.43 30.21 1.81
CA SER A 31 5.04 31.53 1.36
C SER A 31 3.59 31.44 0.88
N ASN A 32 2.69 32.26 1.44
CA ASN A 32 1.26 32.32 1.09
C ASN A 32 0.97 32.79 -0.36
N THR A 33 1.90 32.59 -1.29
CA THR A 33 1.78 32.91 -2.71
C THR A 33 1.63 31.68 -3.59
N ASP A 34 1.80 30.48 -3.04
CA ASP A 34 1.43 29.27 -3.76
C ASP A 34 -0.08 29.16 -3.67
N GLU A 35 -0.74 29.36 -4.82
CA GLU A 35 -2.12 28.93 -5.03
C GLU A 35 -2.26 27.57 -4.35
N VAL A 36 -3.31 27.42 -3.54
CA VAL A 36 -3.68 26.11 -3.00
C VAL A 36 -4.05 25.26 -4.21
N LEU A 37 -3.03 24.67 -4.83
CA LEU A 37 -3.18 23.48 -5.62
C LEU A 37 -3.78 22.51 -4.62
N ASP A 38 -5.03 22.15 -4.88
CA ASP A 38 -5.69 20.95 -4.38
C ASP A 38 -4.93 19.73 -4.95
N ASP A 39 -3.62 19.70 -4.71
CA ASP A 39 -2.76 18.57 -4.96
C ASP A 39 -3.03 17.65 -3.78
N GLU A 40 -4.13 16.88 -3.89
CA GLU A 40 -4.10 15.49 -3.46
C GLU A 40 -2.70 15.00 -3.79
N SER A 41 -1.90 14.69 -2.77
CA SER A 41 -0.49 14.35 -2.89
C SER A 41 -0.29 13.31 -3.99
N TYR A 42 -0.06 13.78 -5.22
CA TYR A 42 0.22 12.94 -6.37
C TYR A 42 1.65 12.48 -6.13
N VAL A 43 1.78 11.36 -5.42
CA VAL A 43 2.94 10.51 -5.58
C VAL A 43 2.84 10.04 -7.03
N ALA A 44 3.43 10.80 -7.94
CA ALA A 44 3.68 10.37 -9.30
C ALA A 44 4.62 9.18 -9.19
N GLY A 45 4.06 7.99 -9.10
CA GLY A 45 4.81 6.77 -9.28
C GLY A 45 5.49 6.87 -10.63
N LEU A 46 6.82 6.87 -10.66
CA LEU A 46 7.56 6.60 -11.88
C LEU A 46 7.29 5.14 -12.24
N PHE A 47 6.17 4.91 -12.93
CA PHE A 47 5.90 3.64 -13.57
C PHE A 47 6.83 3.57 -14.78
N ASP A 48 7.83 2.71 -14.72
CA ASP A 48 8.55 2.32 -15.93
C ASP A 48 7.58 1.52 -16.81
N ASP A 49 7.54 1.80 -18.11
CA ASP A 49 6.64 1.12 -19.07
C ASP A 49 6.89 -0.41 -19.11
N GLY A 50 7.97 -0.89 -18.49
CA GLY A 50 8.30 -2.30 -18.30
C GLY A 50 7.82 -2.95 -17.00
N MET A 51 7.15 -2.23 -16.10
CA MET A 51 6.63 -2.80 -14.85
C MET A 51 5.39 -3.65 -15.12
N GLU A 52 5.52 -4.97 -15.02
CA GLU A 52 4.40 -5.88 -15.21
C GLU A 52 3.49 -5.84 -13.97
N GLY A 53 2.30 -5.23 -14.14
CA GLY A 53 1.26 -5.18 -13.12
C GLY A 53 0.29 -6.35 -13.19
N ILE A 54 -0.58 -6.47 -12.20
CA ILE A 54 -1.75 -7.35 -12.28
C ILE A 54 -2.90 -6.61 -12.93
N ASP A 55 -3.44 -7.20 -14.01
CA ASP A 55 -4.61 -6.67 -14.68
C ASP A 55 -5.85 -6.72 -13.76
N ILE A 56 -6.66 -5.67 -13.82
CA ILE A 56 -7.88 -5.56 -13.00
C ILE A 56 -8.89 -6.66 -13.33
N THR A 57 -8.93 -7.15 -14.58
CA THR A 57 -9.84 -8.26 -14.93
C THR A 57 -9.41 -9.57 -14.31
N GLU A 58 -8.09 -9.81 -14.21
CA GLU A 58 -7.51 -10.95 -13.51
C GLU A 58 -7.80 -10.85 -12.00
N TRP A 59 -7.67 -9.65 -11.44
CA TRP A 59 -8.03 -9.36 -10.05
C TRP A 59 -9.48 -9.75 -9.75
N LYS A 60 -10.42 -9.24 -10.54
CA LYS A 60 -11.86 -9.55 -10.38
C LYS A 60 -12.16 -11.04 -10.53
N LYS A 61 -11.47 -11.74 -11.44
CA LYS A 61 -11.61 -13.21 -11.57
C LYS A 61 -11.11 -13.94 -10.32
N GLY A 62 -10.01 -13.50 -9.74
CA GLY A 62 -9.49 -14.03 -8.47
C GLY A 62 -10.47 -13.80 -7.33
N TRP A 63 -10.97 -12.56 -7.19
CA TRP A 63 -11.96 -12.17 -6.20
C TRP A 63 -13.22 -13.05 -6.26
N ASN A 64 -13.79 -13.24 -7.45
CA ASN A 64 -15.00 -14.04 -7.63
C ASN A 64 -14.84 -15.53 -7.25
N LYS A 65 -13.60 -16.03 -7.17
CA LYS A 65 -13.30 -17.40 -6.75
C LYS A 65 -12.90 -17.50 -5.28
N ASP A 66 -12.65 -16.37 -4.61
CA ASP A 66 -12.16 -16.32 -3.24
C ASP A 66 -13.34 -16.24 -2.26
N GLU A 67 -13.77 -17.40 -1.75
CA GLU A 67 -14.93 -17.48 -0.88
C GLU A 67 -14.69 -16.81 0.48
N GLN A 68 -13.46 -16.89 0.99
CA GLN A 68 -13.06 -16.24 2.23
C GLN A 68 -13.22 -14.72 2.12
N LEU A 69 -12.69 -14.10 1.06
CA LEU A 69 -12.81 -12.66 0.88
C LEU A 69 -14.26 -12.20 0.69
N LYS A 70 -15.11 -13.01 0.03
CA LYS A 70 -16.55 -12.71 -0.08
C LYS A 70 -17.26 -12.76 1.26
N GLU A 71 -16.93 -13.73 2.10
CA GLU A 71 -17.49 -13.84 3.45
C GLU A 71 -17.09 -12.64 4.32
N ILE A 72 -15.82 -12.24 4.26
CA ILE A 72 -15.36 -11.02 4.94
C ILE A 72 -16.05 -9.77 4.36
N ALA A 73 -16.25 -9.68 3.04
CA ALA A 73 -16.99 -8.59 2.43
C ALA A 73 -18.47 -8.54 2.89
N TYR A 74 -19.08 -9.70 3.14
CA TYR A 74 -20.41 -9.78 3.75
C TYR A 74 -20.39 -9.20 5.18
N TYR A 75 -19.41 -9.56 6.02
CA TYR A 75 -19.28 -9.03 7.38
C TYR A 75 -19.01 -7.53 7.42
N ILE A 76 -18.23 -6.99 6.48
CA ILE A 76 -18.00 -5.54 6.36
C ILE A 76 -19.33 -4.82 6.09
N ASN A 77 -20.18 -5.36 5.20
CA ASN A 77 -21.44 -4.71 4.80
C ASN A 77 -22.61 -4.94 5.78
N LYS A 78 -22.69 -6.10 6.42
CA LYS A 78 -23.82 -6.50 7.29
C LYS A 78 -23.52 -6.44 8.78
N GLY A 79 -22.26 -6.24 9.14
CA GLY A 79 -21.78 -6.29 10.51
C GLY A 79 -21.08 -7.61 10.81
N TRP A 80 -20.11 -7.53 11.71
CA TRP A 80 -19.30 -8.67 12.13
C TRP A 80 -20.00 -9.48 13.23
N PRO A 81 -19.96 -10.82 13.16
CA PRO A 81 -20.41 -11.68 14.25
C PRO A 81 -19.45 -11.60 15.45
N ASN A 82 -19.79 -12.28 16.55
CA ASN A 82 -18.91 -12.32 17.70
C ASN A 82 -17.62 -13.09 17.36
N LYS A 83 -16.46 -12.64 17.86
CA LYS A 83 -15.17 -13.30 17.63
C LYS A 83 -15.17 -14.79 17.94
N LYS A 84 -15.99 -15.24 18.91
CA LYS A 84 -16.11 -16.65 19.30
C LYS A 84 -16.77 -17.52 18.23
N GLU A 85 -17.61 -16.94 17.38
CA GLU A 85 -18.39 -17.63 16.34
C GLU A 85 -17.60 -17.74 15.03
N LEU A 86 -16.49 -17.02 14.91
CA LEU A 86 -15.62 -17.03 13.75
C LEU A 86 -14.65 -18.22 13.74
N GLY A 87 -14.37 -18.72 12.54
CA GLY A 87 -13.27 -19.67 12.32
C GLY A 87 -11.90 -19.01 12.49
N THR A 88 -10.84 -19.80 12.29
CA THR A 88 -9.46 -19.34 12.52
C THR A 88 -9.04 -18.24 11.56
N ASP A 89 -9.44 -18.37 10.30
CA ASP A 89 -9.01 -17.45 9.26
C ASP A 89 -9.75 -16.11 9.38
N GLU A 90 -11.06 -16.14 9.64
CA GLU A 90 -11.90 -14.95 9.79
C GLU A 90 -11.53 -14.17 11.05
N LYS A 91 -11.04 -14.86 12.10
CA LYS A 91 -10.48 -14.19 13.30
C LYS A 91 -9.31 -13.28 12.96
N THR A 92 -8.48 -13.64 11.99
CA THR A 92 -7.34 -12.81 11.55
C THR A 92 -7.84 -11.50 10.96
N PHE A 93 -8.89 -11.56 10.13
CA PHE A 93 -9.53 -10.37 9.58
C PHE A 93 -10.32 -9.59 10.63
N TRP A 94 -10.90 -10.26 11.63
CA TRP A 94 -11.65 -9.61 12.71
C TRP A 94 -10.78 -8.65 13.54
N GLU A 95 -9.51 -8.99 13.77
CA GLU A 95 -8.57 -8.10 14.49
C GLU A 95 -8.35 -6.78 13.75
N ILE A 96 -8.28 -6.83 12.42
CA ILE A 96 -8.02 -5.68 11.55
C ILE A 96 -9.28 -5.08 10.93
N ARG A 97 -10.48 -5.49 11.38
CA ARG A 97 -11.76 -5.14 10.73
C ARG A 97 -12.01 -3.64 10.55
N ASN A 98 -11.47 -2.80 11.45
CA ASN A 98 -11.62 -1.35 11.40
C ASN A 98 -10.69 -0.70 10.34
N GLU A 99 -9.71 -1.45 9.85
CA GLU A 99 -8.79 -1.03 8.79
C GLU A 99 -9.26 -1.47 7.40
N LEU A 100 -10.30 -2.32 7.35
CA LEU A 100 -10.82 -2.89 6.12
C LEU A 100 -11.91 -2.01 5.50
N SER A 101 -11.81 -1.81 4.19
CA SER A 101 -12.84 -1.16 3.37
C SER A 101 -13.09 -1.96 2.09
N LEU A 102 -14.25 -1.73 1.47
CA LEU A 102 -14.64 -2.38 0.22
C LEU A 102 -15.02 -1.32 -0.80
N GLU A 103 -14.43 -1.40 -1.99
CA GLU A 103 -14.72 -0.50 -3.11
C GLU A 103 -14.66 -1.28 -4.43
N ASN A 104 -15.69 -1.19 -5.26
CA ASN A 104 -15.74 -1.81 -6.60
C ASN A 104 -15.35 -3.31 -6.64
N ASP A 105 -15.83 -4.10 -5.67
CA ASP A 105 -15.49 -5.51 -5.47
C ASP A 105 -14.00 -5.76 -5.19
N ILE A 106 -13.31 -4.79 -4.62
CA ILE A 106 -11.93 -4.88 -4.16
C ILE A 106 -11.91 -4.53 -2.67
N MET A 107 -11.34 -5.43 -1.87
CA MET A 107 -11.09 -5.17 -0.47
C MET A 107 -9.77 -4.42 -0.30
N PHE A 108 -9.77 -3.41 0.56
CA PHE A 108 -8.59 -2.65 0.91
C PHE A 108 -8.34 -2.75 2.41
N ARG A 109 -7.07 -2.68 2.79
CA ARG A 109 -6.61 -2.45 4.16
C ARG A 109 -5.78 -1.18 4.17
N CYS A 110 -6.23 -0.14 4.86
CA CYS A 110 -5.52 1.15 4.94
C CYS A 110 -5.05 1.67 3.55
N GLY A 111 -5.92 1.59 2.53
CA GLY A 111 -5.62 2.03 1.16
C GLY A 111 -4.83 1.04 0.29
N ARG A 112 -4.45 -0.13 0.80
CA ARG A 112 -3.75 -1.17 0.02
C ARG A 112 -4.70 -2.31 -0.34
N ALA A 113 -4.73 -2.70 -1.60
CA ALA A 113 -5.59 -3.79 -2.07
C ALA A 113 -5.20 -5.13 -1.42
N VAL A 114 -6.20 -5.84 -0.88
CA VAL A 114 -6.04 -7.16 -0.26
C VAL A 114 -6.12 -8.23 -1.36
N PRO A 115 -5.03 -8.96 -1.62
CA PRO A 115 -4.98 -9.87 -2.76
C PRO A 115 -5.78 -11.16 -2.54
N PRO A 116 -6.60 -11.57 -3.54
CA PRO A 116 -7.19 -12.92 -3.58
C PRO A 116 -6.13 -14.01 -3.48
N VAL A 117 -6.45 -15.12 -2.82
CA VAL A 117 -5.52 -16.25 -2.57
C VAL A 117 -4.80 -16.68 -3.84
N SER A 118 -5.51 -16.76 -4.96
CA SER A 118 -4.97 -17.17 -6.26
C SER A 118 -3.90 -16.22 -6.82
N LEU A 119 -3.91 -14.94 -6.42
CA LEU A 119 -3.00 -13.91 -6.93
C LEU A 119 -1.84 -13.63 -5.99
N ARG A 120 -1.90 -14.07 -4.73
CA ARG A 120 -0.85 -13.82 -3.72
C ARG A 120 0.54 -14.25 -4.20
N ARG A 121 0.66 -15.43 -4.84
CA ARG A 121 1.94 -15.94 -5.34
C ARG A 121 2.48 -15.07 -6.48
N LYS A 122 1.65 -14.75 -7.47
CA LYS A 122 2.01 -13.90 -8.59
C LYS A 122 2.47 -12.51 -8.15
N ILE A 123 1.74 -11.88 -7.22
CA ILE A 123 2.12 -10.58 -6.64
C ILE A 123 3.47 -10.66 -5.95
N LEU A 124 3.68 -11.71 -5.15
CA LEU A 124 4.94 -11.90 -4.44
C LEU A 124 6.12 -12.07 -5.42
N ASP A 125 5.92 -12.81 -6.50
CA ASP A 125 6.94 -13.01 -7.53
C ASP A 125 7.26 -11.68 -8.24
N LEU A 126 6.24 -10.90 -8.63
CA LEU A 126 6.41 -9.55 -9.19
C LEU A 126 7.15 -8.60 -8.22
N CYS A 127 6.88 -8.68 -6.93
CA CYS A 127 7.60 -7.88 -5.92
C CYS A 127 9.09 -8.25 -5.79
N HIS A 128 9.49 -9.44 -6.22
CA HIS A 128 10.88 -9.89 -6.17
C HIS A 128 11.65 -9.63 -7.48
N GLU A 129 10.99 -9.19 -8.55
CA GLU A 129 11.61 -8.92 -9.86
C GLU A 129 12.31 -7.55 -9.94
N GLY A 130 12.21 -6.72 -8.90
CA GLY A 130 12.79 -5.36 -8.80
C GLY A 130 14.21 -5.26 -8.26
#